data_AF-A0A174NVQ6-F1
#
_entry.id   AF-A0A174NVQ6-F1
#
_cell.length_a   1.000
_cell.length_b   1.000
_cell.length_c   1.000
_cell.angle_alpha   90.00
_cell.angle_beta   90.00
_cell.angle_gamma   90.00
#
_symmetry.space_group_name_H-M   'P 1'
#
loop_
_entity.id
_entity.type
_entity.pdbx_description
1 polymer ?
#
loop_
_entity_poly.entity_id
_entity_poly.type
_entity_poly.pdbx_seq_one_letter_code
_entity_poly.pdbx_strand_id
1 'polypeptide(L)'
;MRTILAVLKYISIIVGFIGLILCGCIIFHKAYFNTSFSIDTNLASQFGDFFGGFIGTLFSILSVILLIYTIVNQSLESRKSAITNNFFKMIDYHNLNVEQINITNIDTTKTDKEQGRRAFVIYKIQIKRLIQAVRDINQQNDLHLSPNDIIDISYMIFYYGLAPTWSSFIQEKLSKYECNEIIIQKLLTKIEANQELKIGRTNQTALSTYFRNMYNAIKLVDSAKELSKTEKEELIKIYRAQLSNPELYVLFFNLTSRFGKKWQEKGYITKYDFLKNIPKDYLDGYNPKDYFNFTYEYEEI
;
A
#
# COMPACT_ATOMS: atom_id res chain seq x y z
N MET A 1 6.83 22.13 -5.04
CA MET A 1 7.99 21.60 -5.78
C MET A 1 7.67 21.36 -7.25
N ARG A 2 6.63 20.57 -7.60
CA ARG A 2 6.21 20.36 -9.00
C ARG A 2 5.87 21.65 -9.77
N THR A 3 5.11 22.57 -9.15
CA THR A 3 4.79 23.88 -9.76
C THR A 3 6.04 24.72 -10.00
N ILE A 4 6.99 24.71 -9.06
CA ILE A 4 8.26 25.43 -9.17
C ILE A 4 9.08 24.87 -10.33
N LEU A 5 9.16 23.54 -10.46
CA LEU A 5 9.83 22.87 -11.59
C LEU A 5 9.21 23.25 -12.93
N ALA A 6 7.88 23.30 -13.02
CA ALA A 6 7.20 23.71 -14.24
C ALA A 6 7.55 25.16 -14.62
N VAL A 7 7.48 26.09 -13.67
CA VAL A 7 7.82 27.51 -13.88
C VAL A 7 9.29 27.65 -14.32
N LEU A 8 10.22 27.04 -13.61
CA LEU A 8 11.65 27.08 -13.96
C LEU A 8 11.90 26.52 -15.36
N LYS A 9 11.26 25.40 -15.72
CA LYS A 9 11.37 24.81 -17.06
C LYS A 9 10.94 25.79 -18.14
N TYR A 10 9.79 26.45 -17.99
CA TYR A 10 9.31 27.42 -18.99
C TYR A 10 10.21 28.65 -19.07
N ILE A 11 10.67 29.18 -17.94
CA ILE A 11 11.61 30.31 -17.90
C ILE A 11 12.90 29.94 -18.64
N SER A 12 13.48 28.76 -18.36
CA SER A 12 14.69 28.30 -19.06
C SER A 12 14.49 28.20 -20.56
N ILE A 13 13.35 27.68 -21.02
CA ILE A 13 13.04 27.57 -22.46
C ILE A 13 12.94 28.97 -23.10
N ILE A 14 12.25 29.92 -22.45
CA ILE A 14 12.06 31.28 -22.96
C ILE A 14 13.40 32.01 -23.03
N VAL A 15 14.18 32.01 -21.95
CA VAL A 15 15.49 32.68 -21.91
C VAL A 15 16.46 32.07 -22.91
N GLY A 16 16.49 30.73 -23.02
CA GLY A 16 17.31 30.04 -24.01
C GLY A 16 16.92 30.40 -25.45
N PHE A 17 15.61 30.47 -25.75
CA PHE A 17 15.12 30.84 -27.07
C PHE A 17 15.45 32.30 -27.43
N ILE A 18 15.25 33.23 -26.50
CA ILE A 18 15.64 34.65 -26.67
C ILE A 18 17.15 34.75 -26.90
N GLY A 19 17.94 34.02 -26.12
CA GLY A 19 19.40 33.96 -26.28
C GLY A 19 19.81 33.52 -27.69
N LEU A 20 19.22 32.44 -28.21
CA LEU A 20 19.51 31.93 -29.55
C LEU A 20 19.12 32.92 -30.66
N ILE A 21 17.96 33.58 -30.53
CA ILE A 21 17.55 34.63 -31.48
C ILE A 21 18.55 35.77 -31.47
N LEU A 22 18.91 36.27 -30.28
CA LEU A 22 19.87 37.37 -30.13
C LEU A 22 21.24 37.00 -30.69
N CYS A 23 21.72 35.76 -30.45
CA CYS A 23 22.94 35.25 -31.06
C CYS A 23 22.88 35.33 -32.58
N GLY A 24 21.81 34.82 -33.20
CA GLY A 24 21.64 34.86 -34.65
C GLY A 24 21.62 36.29 -35.18
N CYS A 25 20.82 37.18 -34.56
CA CYS A 25 20.73 38.58 -34.95
C CYS A 25 22.09 39.29 -34.89
N ILE A 26 22.90 39.02 -33.85
CA ILE A 26 24.20 39.67 -33.67
C ILE A 26 25.24 39.13 -34.67
N ILE A 27 25.29 37.80 -34.88
CA ILE A 27 26.24 37.17 -35.82
C ILE A 27 25.99 37.61 -37.27
N PHE A 28 24.73 37.75 -37.68
CA PHE A 28 24.36 38.17 -39.04
C PHE A 28 24.16 39.68 -39.21
N HIS A 29 24.46 40.48 -38.18
CA HIS A 29 24.33 41.92 -38.29
C HIS A 29 25.38 42.48 -39.25
N LYS A 30 24.98 43.40 -40.14
CA LYS A 30 25.86 44.01 -41.15
C LYS A 30 27.11 44.69 -40.57
N ALA A 31 27.07 45.11 -39.30
CA ALA A 31 28.22 45.71 -38.63
C ALA A 31 29.35 44.70 -38.35
N TYR A 32 29.04 43.41 -38.25
CA TYR A 32 29.99 42.36 -37.87
C TYR A 32 30.18 41.29 -38.96
N PHE A 33 29.17 41.09 -39.82
CA PHE A 33 29.21 40.10 -40.90
C PHE A 33 29.85 40.68 -42.17
N ASN A 34 30.96 40.11 -42.62
CA ASN A 34 31.66 40.48 -43.85
C ASN A 34 31.90 39.25 -44.74
N THR A 35 31.67 39.38 -46.05
CA THR A 35 31.89 38.34 -47.06
C THR A 35 33.31 38.29 -47.61
N SER A 36 34.17 39.26 -47.24
CA SER A 36 35.59 39.23 -47.60
C SER A 36 36.36 38.21 -46.75
N PHE A 37 37.25 37.44 -47.38
CA PHE A 37 38.13 36.49 -46.68
C PHE A 37 39.24 37.14 -45.81
N SER A 38 39.28 38.48 -45.71
CA SER A 38 40.19 39.23 -44.84
C SER A 38 39.58 39.47 -43.46
N ILE A 39 40.31 39.12 -42.39
CA ILE A 39 39.88 39.31 -41.00
C ILE A 39 40.40 40.66 -40.47
N ASP A 40 39.49 41.53 -40.03
CA ASP A 40 39.84 42.75 -39.27
C ASP A 40 39.96 42.40 -37.78
N THR A 41 41.18 42.48 -37.25
CA THR A 41 41.48 42.11 -35.87
C THR A 41 40.84 43.05 -34.83
N ASN A 42 40.66 44.33 -35.16
CA ASN A 42 40.04 45.30 -34.25
C ASN A 42 38.53 45.05 -34.16
N LEU A 43 37.87 44.86 -35.31
CA LEU A 43 36.44 44.55 -35.36
C LEU A 43 36.14 43.22 -34.65
N ALA A 44 36.97 42.20 -34.88
CA ALA A 44 36.84 40.90 -34.22
C ALA A 44 36.96 41.01 -32.69
N SER A 45 37.89 41.84 -32.19
CA SER A 45 38.04 42.08 -30.74
C SER A 45 36.81 42.77 -30.15
N GLN A 46 36.32 43.84 -30.77
CA GLN A 46 35.13 44.57 -30.30
C GLN A 46 33.87 43.71 -30.33
N PHE A 47 33.72 42.89 -31.38
CA PHE A 47 32.65 41.90 -31.45
C PHE A 47 32.76 40.88 -30.32
N GLY A 48 33.95 40.34 -30.07
CA GLY A 48 34.21 39.40 -28.98
C GLY A 48 33.81 39.96 -27.61
N ASP A 49 34.16 41.22 -27.34
CA ASP A 49 33.82 41.90 -26.09
C ASP A 49 32.30 42.09 -25.94
N PHE A 50 31.61 42.57 -26.99
CA PHE A 50 30.17 42.76 -26.97
C PHE A 50 29.41 41.43 -26.89
N PHE A 51 29.75 40.47 -27.75
CA PHE A 51 29.12 39.17 -27.80
C PHE A 51 29.37 38.41 -26.49
N GLY A 52 30.61 38.31 -26.05
CA GLY A 52 30.96 37.67 -24.78
C GLY A 52 30.30 38.35 -23.57
N GLY A 53 30.31 39.69 -23.53
CA GLY A 53 29.69 40.46 -22.44
C GLY A 53 28.17 40.34 -22.38
N PHE A 54 27.48 40.41 -23.53
CA PHE A 54 26.03 40.39 -23.57
C PHE A 54 25.45 38.98 -23.68
N ILE A 55 25.87 38.21 -24.69
CA ILE A 55 25.40 36.83 -24.89
C ILE A 55 25.94 35.92 -23.78
N GLY A 56 27.21 36.08 -23.38
CA GLY A 56 27.79 35.29 -22.30
C GLY A 56 27.12 35.51 -20.94
N THR A 57 26.71 36.74 -20.62
CA THR A 57 25.95 37.00 -19.37
C THR A 57 24.54 36.42 -19.44
N LEU A 58 23.85 36.51 -20.58
CA LEU A 58 22.54 35.89 -20.76
C LEU A 58 22.61 34.36 -20.61
N PHE A 59 23.60 33.70 -21.19
CA PHE A 59 23.83 32.27 -21.00
C PHE A 59 24.30 31.92 -19.58
N SER A 60 25.01 32.81 -18.89
CA SER A 60 25.37 32.63 -17.49
C SER A 60 24.13 32.64 -16.59
N ILE A 61 23.20 33.57 -16.81
CA ILE A 61 21.90 33.59 -16.11
C ILE A 61 21.11 32.32 -16.41
N LEU A 62 21.03 31.92 -17.68
CA LEU A 62 20.37 30.67 -18.06
C LEU A 62 20.99 29.46 -17.35
N SER A 63 22.31 29.41 -17.27
CA SER A 63 23.05 28.33 -16.59
C SER A 63 22.70 28.25 -15.10
N VAL A 64 22.59 29.39 -14.41
CA VAL A 64 22.16 29.44 -13.01
C VAL A 64 20.72 28.94 -12.86
N ILE A 65 19.80 29.36 -13.74
CA ILE A 65 18.40 28.90 -13.71
C ILE A 65 18.33 27.38 -13.94
N LEU A 66 19.08 26.86 -14.91
CA LEU A 66 19.16 25.42 -15.20
C LEU A 66 19.76 24.63 -14.04
N LEU A 67 20.77 25.19 -13.35
CA LEU A 67 21.34 24.58 -12.16
C LEU A 67 20.29 24.50 -11.03
N ILE A 68 19.55 25.58 -10.77
CA ILE A 68 18.46 25.59 -9.78
C ILE A 68 17.39 24.56 -10.16
N TYR A 69 16.96 24.52 -11.42
CA TYR A 69 16.03 23.51 -11.93
C TYR A 69 16.53 22.09 -11.65
N THR A 70 17.80 21.83 -11.96
CA THR A 70 18.44 20.52 -11.77
C THR A 70 18.44 20.12 -10.30
N ILE A 71 18.85 21.00 -9.39
CA ILE A 71 18.90 20.74 -7.95
C ILE A 71 17.50 20.43 -7.40
N VAL A 72 16.49 21.22 -7.80
CA VAL A 72 15.11 21.00 -7.35
C VAL A 72 14.56 19.67 -7.88
N ASN A 73 14.87 19.33 -9.14
CA ASN A 73 14.43 18.07 -9.75
C ASN A 73 15.09 16.86 -9.07
N GLN A 74 16.40 16.94 -8.83
CA GLN A 74 17.16 15.93 -8.09
C GLN A 74 16.63 15.74 -6.66
N SER A 75 16.28 16.83 -5.97
CA SER A 75 15.69 16.74 -4.63
C SER A 75 14.33 16.03 -4.64
N LEU A 76 13.49 16.32 -5.65
CA LEU A 76 12.20 15.63 -5.82
C LEU A 76 12.39 14.13 -6.07
N GLU A 77 13.25 13.75 -7.01
CA GLU A 77 13.52 12.35 -7.36
C GLU A 77 14.19 11.61 -6.19
N SER A 78 15.08 12.27 -5.45
CA SER A 78 15.68 11.71 -4.23
C SER A 78 14.62 11.40 -3.16
N ARG A 79 13.63 12.30 -2.95
CA ARG A 79 12.53 12.05 -2.01
C ARG A 79 11.64 10.89 -2.46
N LYS A 80 11.31 10.82 -3.75
CA LYS A 80 10.56 9.69 -4.31
C LYS A 80 11.30 8.37 -4.11
N SER A 81 12.61 8.35 -4.39
CA SER A 81 13.46 7.19 -4.17
C SER A 81 13.49 6.79 -2.70
N ALA A 82 13.63 7.75 -1.77
CA ALA A 82 13.60 7.47 -0.34
C ALA A 82 12.26 6.86 0.12
N ILE A 83 11.12 7.38 -0.35
CA ILE A 83 9.79 6.81 -0.07
C ILE A 83 9.68 5.39 -0.61
N THR A 84 10.13 5.17 -1.85
CA THR A 84 10.08 3.87 -2.53
C THR A 84 10.96 2.84 -1.81
N ASN A 85 12.18 3.21 -1.43
CA ASN A 85 13.08 2.35 -0.67
C ASN A 85 12.52 2.02 0.72
N ASN A 86 11.95 3.01 1.41
CA ASN A 86 11.28 2.77 2.69
C ASN A 86 10.09 1.82 2.54
N PHE A 87 9.32 1.96 1.46
CA PHE A 87 8.22 1.06 1.15
C PHE A 87 8.70 -0.38 0.91
N PHE A 88 9.73 -0.59 0.08
CA PHE A 88 10.29 -1.92 -0.13
C PHE A 88 10.86 -2.52 1.15
N LYS A 89 11.52 -1.71 1.99
CA LYS A 89 11.96 -2.16 3.31
C LYS A 89 10.81 -2.57 4.23
N MET A 90 9.65 -1.89 4.13
CA MET A 90 8.44 -2.31 4.85
C MET A 90 7.89 -3.63 4.33
N ILE A 91 7.99 -3.89 3.02
CA ILE A 91 7.65 -5.18 2.43
C ILE A 91 8.62 -6.28 2.91
N ASP A 92 9.91 -5.99 3.02
CA ASP A 92 10.87 -6.94 3.60
C ASP A 92 10.49 -7.29 5.04
N TYR A 93 10.15 -6.28 5.86
CA TYR A 93 9.63 -6.52 7.21
C TYR A 93 8.31 -7.29 7.23
N HIS A 94 7.45 -7.08 6.24
CA HIS A 94 6.24 -7.86 6.08
C HIS A 94 6.56 -9.35 5.86
N ASN A 95 7.47 -9.65 4.94
CA ASN A 95 7.90 -11.02 4.66
C ASN A 95 8.58 -11.66 5.89
N LEU A 96 9.43 -10.92 6.60
CA LEU A 96 10.01 -11.38 7.86
C LEU A 96 8.94 -11.68 8.92
N ASN A 97 7.92 -10.82 9.05
CA ASN A 97 6.81 -11.07 9.97
C ASN A 97 6.09 -12.37 9.60
N VAL A 98 5.87 -12.65 8.30
CA VAL A 98 5.27 -13.90 7.81
C VAL A 98 6.15 -15.09 8.17
N GLU A 99 7.44 -15.05 7.84
CA GLU A 99 8.41 -16.13 8.08
C GLU A 99 8.53 -16.49 9.57
N GLN A 100 8.40 -15.51 10.45
CA GLN A 100 8.44 -15.70 11.90
C GLN A 100 7.16 -16.28 12.49
N ILE A 101 6.05 -16.31 11.72
CA ILE A 101 4.82 -16.96 12.19
C ILE A 101 5.07 -18.46 12.28
N ASN A 102 4.88 -18.98 13.49
CA ASN A 102 4.97 -20.40 13.78
C ASN A 102 3.70 -20.82 14.53
N ILE A 103 2.98 -21.80 13.97
CA ILE A 103 1.71 -22.23 14.52
C ILE A 103 1.56 -23.75 14.52
N THR A 104 0.94 -24.27 15.57
CA THR A 104 0.63 -25.71 15.62
C THR A 104 -0.47 -26.06 14.61
N ASN A 105 -0.38 -27.26 14.03
CA ASN A 105 -1.43 -27.74 13.14
C ASN A 105 -2.76 -27.91 13.90
N ILE A 106 -3.86 -27.71 13.19
CA ILE A 106 -5.22 -27.99 13.67
C ILE A 106 -5.55 -29.48 13.51
N ASP A 107 -4.93 -30.14 12.52
CA ASP A 107 -4.98 -31.57 12.33
C ASP A 107 -4.03 -32.26 13.33
N THR A 108 -4.59 -32.97 14.31
CA THR A 108 -3.82 -33.64 15.36
C THR A 108 -3.01 -34.82 14.86
N THR A 109 -3.27 -35.31 13.65
CA THR A 109 -2.45 -36.36 13.01
C THR A 109 -1.12 -35.82 12.49
N LYS A 110 -0.98 -34.49 12.36
CA LYS A 110 0.25 -33.82 11.92
C LYS A 110 0.94 -33.18 13.12
N THR A 111 2.03 -33.80 13.56
CA THR A 111 2.87 -33.31 14.67
C THR A 111 3.69 -32.07 14.33
N ASP A 112 3.82 -31.74 13.05
CA ASP A 112 4.65 -30.64 12.60
C ASP A 112 3.98 -29.29 12.81
N LYS A 113 4.77 -28.33 13.30
CA LYS A 113 4.36 -26.92 13.31
C LYS A 113 4.44 -26.38 11.89
N GLU A 114 3.46 -25.57 11.52
CA GLU A 114 3.41 -24.87 10.24
C GLU A 114 4.05 -23.49 10.40
N GLN A 115 4.97 -23.16 9.50
CA GLN A 115 5.74 -21.91 9.53
C GLN A 115 5.46 -21.08 8.28
N GLY A 116 5.61 -19.75 8.39
CA GLY A 116 5.57 -18.88 7.23
C GLY A 116 4.18 -18.81 6.61
N ARG A 117 4.13 -18.86 5.28
CA ARG A 117 2.87 -18.82 4.50
C ARG A 117 1.94 -19.99 4.83
N ARG A 118 2.47 -21.16 5.23
CA ARG A 118 1.64 -22.31 5.62
C ARG A 118 0.87 -22.06 6.91
N ALA A 119 1.34 -21.18 7.79
CA ALA A 119 0.59 -20.76 8.98
C ALA A 119 -0.75 -20.10 8.60
N PHE A 120 -0.80 -19.36 7.49
CA PHE A 120 -2.04 -18.74 7.00
C PHE A 120 -3.06 -19.76 6.49
N VAL A 121 -2.65 -20.94 6.05
CA VAL A 121 -3.57 -22.05 5.74
C VAL A 121 -4.29 -22.48 7.02
N ILE A 122 -3.55 -22.58 8.13
CA ILE A 122 -4.12 -22.96 9.42
C ILE A 122 -5.02 -21.84 9.96
N TYR A 123 -4.65 -20.56 9.80
CA TYR A 123 -5.54 -19.44 10.10
C TYR A 123 -6.83 -19.48 9.30
N LYS A 124 -6.75 -19.73 7.99
CA LYS A 124 -7.93 -19.90 7.13
C LYS A 124 -8.85 -21.01 7.66
N ILE A 125 -8.31 -22.18 7.99
CA ILE A 125 -9.08 -23.30 8.55
C ILE A 125 -9.74 -22.90 9.88
N GLN A 126 -9.00 -22.21 10.75
CA GLN A 126 -9.53 -21.74 12.04
C GLN A 126 -10.71 -20.78 11.86
N ILE A 127 -10.56 -19.76 11.01
CA ILE A 127 -11.61 -18.79 10.70
C ILE A 127 -12.85 -19.50 10.13
N LYS A 128 -12.66 -20.40 9.16
CA LYS A 128 -13.76 -21.18 8.57
C LYS A 128 -14.53 -21.96 9.63
N ARG A 129 -13.83 -22.65 10.53
CA ARG A 129 -14.46 -23.43 11.62
C ARG A 129 -15.18 -22.54 12.62
N LEU A 130 -14.62 -21.38 12.97
CA LEU A 130 -15.27 -20.41 13.86
C LEU A 130 -16.54 -19.85 13.23
N ILE A 131 -16.50 -19.46 11.95
CA ILE A 131 -17.68 -19.00 11.22
C ILE A 131 -18.77 -20.07 11.20
N GLN A 132 -18.41 -21.32 10.92
CA GLN A 132 -19.37 -22.42 10.95
C GLN A 132 -19.96 -22.62 12.35
N ALA A 133 -19.13 -22.61 13.39
CA ALA A 133 -19.59 -22.79 14.76
C ALA A 133 -20.56 -21.68 15.19
N VAL A 134 -20.26 -20.42 14.85
CA VAL A 134 -21.14 -19.28 15.15
C VAL A 134 -22.43 -19.35 14.33
N ARG A 135 -22.39 -19.77 13.05
CA ARG A 135 -23.59 -20.02 12.24
C ARG A 135 -24.49 -21.08 12.85
N ASP A 136 -23.94 -22.21 13.27
CA ASP A 136 -24.72 -23.28 13.91
C ASP A 136 -25.38 -22.78 15.19
N ILE A 137 -24.64 -22.03 16.02
CA ILE A 137 -25.17 -21.47 17.28
C ILE A 137 -26.27 -20.45 16.98
N ASN A 138 -26.08 -19.60 15.98
CA ASN A 138 -27.09 -18.63 15.53
C ASN A 138 -28.40 -19.33 15.12
N GLN A 139 -28.31 -20.41 14.35
CA GLN A 139 -29.48 -21.17 13.89
C GLN A 139 -30.15 -21.96 15.04
N GLN A 140 -29.36 -22.63 15.87
CA GLN A 140 -29.88 -23.47 16.96
C GLN A 140 -30.55 -22.70 18.09
N ASN A 141 -30.19 -21.43 18.27
CA ASN A 141 -30.69 -20.59 19.36
C ASN A 141 -31.47 -19.37 18.84
N ASP A 142 -31.77 -19.32 17.54
CA ASP A 142 -32.51 -18.25 16.87
C ASP A 142 -32.01 -16.83 17.23
N LEU A 143 -30.69 -16.61 17.12
CA LEU A 143 -30.05 -15.36 17.57
C LEU A 143 -30.16 -14.20 16.56
N HIS A 144 -30.78 -14.44 15.40
CA HIS A 144 -31.00 -13.48 14.31
C HIS A 144 -29.74 -12.67 13.88
N LEU A 145 -28.54 -13.23 14.00
CA LEU A 145 -27.31 -12.56 13.58
C LEU A 145 -27.21 -12.46 12.07
N SER A 146 -26.81 -11.29 11.57
CA SER A 146 -26.53 -11.09 10.14
C SER A 146 -25.20 -11.78 9.73
N PRO A 147 -24.97 -12.00 8.43
CA PRO A 147 -23.69 -12.52 7.96
C PRO A 147 -22.47 -11.69 8.40
N ASN A 148 -22.63 -10.36 8.51
CA ASN A 148 -21.58 -9.45 8.97
C ASN A 148 -21.29 -9.60 10.46
N ASP A 149 -22.33 -9.85 11.26
CA ASP A 149 -22.16 -10.10 12.69
C ASP A 149 -21.43 -11.41 12.95
N ILE A 150 -21.77 -12.45 12.19
CA ILE A 150 -21.10 -13.74 12.24
C ILE A 150 -19.60 -13.59 11.91
N ILE A 151 -19.26 -12.83 10.86
CA ILE A 151 -17.86 -12.51 10.52
C ILE A 151 -17.18 -11.80 11.69
N ASP A 152 -17.77 -10.74 12.21
CA ASP A 152 -17.17 -9.90 13.23
C ASP A 152 -16.93 -10.65 14.54
N ILE A 153 -17.91 -11.44 14.99
CA ILE A 153 -17.82 -12.31 16.16
C ILE A 153 -16.73 -13.37 15.96
N SER A 154 -16.77 -14.08 14.82
CA SER A 154 -15.81 -15.14 14.52
C SER A 154 -14.38 -14.62 14.44
N TYR A 155 -14.18 -13.46 13.80
CA TYR A 155 -12.87 -12.84 13.68
C TYR A 155 -12.36 -12.28 15.02
N MET A 156 -13.25 -11.75 15.87
CA MET A 156 -12.92 -11.33 17.24
C MET A 156 -12.34 -12.49 18.05
N ILE A 157 -13.01 -13.64 18.03
CA ILE A 157 -12.57 -14.85 18.72
C ILE A 157 -11.29 -15.41 18.08
N PHE A 158 -11.20 -15.42 16.76
CA PHE A 158 -9.98 -15.81 16.04
C PHE A 158 -8.77 -14.96 16.45
N TYR A 159 -8.96 -13.65 16.59
CA TYR A 159 -7.87 -12.73 16.87
C TYR A 159 -7.42 -12.82 18.33
N TYR A 160 -8.35 -12.69 19.29
CA TYR A 160 -8.02 -12.67 20.72
C TYR A 160 -7.97 -14.05 21.38
N GLY A 161 -8.58 -15.06 20.77
CA GLY A 161 -8.76 -16.39 21.35
C GLY A 161 -9.95 -16.44 22.33
N LEU A 162 -10.40 -17.65 22.65
CA LEU A 162 -11.46 -17.91 23.61
C LEU A 162 -11.08 -19.11 24.49
N ALA A 163 -10.98 -18.87 25.78
CA ALA A 163 -10.72 -19.87 26.82
C ALA A 163 -11.52 -19.52 28.09
N PRO A 164 -11.82 -20.50 28.96
CA PRO A 164 -12.58 -20.25 30.19
C PRO A 164 -11.95 -19.15 31.06
N THR A 165 -10.61 -19.16 31.15
CA THR A 165 -9.80 -18.27 31.99
C THR A 165 -9.88 -16.78 31.62
N TRP A 166 -10.25 -16.43 30.39
CA TRP A 166 -10.38 -15.04 29.94
C TRP A 166 -11.69 -14.77 29.18
N SER A 167 -12.69 -15.61 29.37
CA SER A 167 -14.00 -15.48 28.72
C SER A 167 -14.65 -14.10 28.93
N SER A 168 -14.51 -13.52 30.13
CA SER A 168 -14.98 -12.18 30.47
C SER A 168 -14.37 -11.07 29.59
N PHE A 169 -13.09 -11.18 29.22
CA PHE A 169 -12.46 -10.24 28.29
C PHE A 169 -13.12 -10.28 26.91
N ILE A 170 -13.44 -11.48 26.41
CA ILE A 170 -14.13 -11.62 25.11
C ILE A 170 -15.58 -11.15 25.21
N GLN A 171 -16.24 -11.39 26.34
CA GLN A 171 -17.58 -10.89 26.62
C GLN A 171 -17.64 -9.37 26.53
N GLU A 172 -16.69 -8.67 27.14
CA GLU A 172 -16.56 -7.21 27.02
C GLU A 172 -16.43 -6.76 25.56
N LYS A 173 -15.58 -7.44 24.76
CA LYS A 173 -15.40 -7.12 23.33
C LYS A 173 -16.62 -7.40 22.47
N LEU A 174 -17.47 -8.33 22.89
CA LEU A 174 -18.71 -8.70 22.22
C LEU A 174 -19.95 -8.04 22.83
N SER A 175 -19.79 -7.13 23.80
CA SER A 175 -20.89 -6.42 24.50
C SER A 175 -21.90 -5.72 23.59
N LYS A 176 -21.53 -5.36 22.35
CA LYS A 176 -22.46 -4.81 21.36
C LYS A 176 -23.53 -5.81 20.89
N TYR A 177 -23.34 -7.10 21.16
CA TYR A 177 -24.26 -8.18 20.82
C TYR A 177 -24.98 -8.63 22.08
N GLU A 178 -26.30 -8.51 22.14
CA GLU A 178 -27.10 -8.94 23.30
C GLU A 178 -26.91 -10.44 23.59
N CYS A 179 -26.75 -11.25 22.55
CA CYS A 179 -26.54 -12.70 22.64
C CYS A 179 -25.08 -13.11 22.95
N ASN A 180 -24.20 -12.18 23.34
CA ASN A 180 -22.78 -12.48 23.55
C ASN A 180 -22.53 -13.61 24.56
N GLU A 181 -23.31 -13.67 25.64
CA GLU A 181 -23.16 -14.68 26.70
C GLU A 181 -23.46 -16.08 26.18
N ILE A 182 -24.58 -16.22 25.47
CA ILE A 182 -25.01 -17.48 24.84
C ILE A 182 -23.95 -17.97 23.86
N ILE A 183 -23.44 -17.07 23.01
CA ILE A 183 -22.41 -17.40 22.02
C ILE A 183 -21.13 -17.89 22.70
N ILE A 184 -20.65 -17.15 23.70
CA ILE A 184 -19.42 -17.50 24.42
C ILE A 184 -19.57 -18.85 25.12
N GLN A 185 -20.68 -19.05 25.84
CA GLN A 185 -20.95 -20.29 26.56
C GLN A 185 -20.99 -21.49 25.60
N LYS A 186 -21.77 -21.41 24.52
CA LYS A 186 -21.91 -22.50 23.54
C LYS A 186 -20.60 -22.77 22.79
N LEU A 187 -19.84 -21.74 22.45
CA LEU A 187 -18.53 -21.90 21.81
C LEU A 187 -17.51 -22.52 22.76
N LEU A 188 -17.47 -22.12 24.03
CA LEU A 188 -16.60 -22.74 25.02
C LEU A 188 -16.90 -24.24 25.13
N THR A 189 -18.18 -24.62 25.23
CA THR A 189 -18.57 -26.04 25.22
C THR A 189 -18.08 -26.77 23.96
N LYS A 190 -18.22 -26.16 22.76
CA LYS A 190 -17.72 -26.76 21.51
C LYS A 190 -16.19 -26.88 21.48
N ILE A 191 -15.47 -25.89 22.01
CA ILE A 191 -13.99 -25.86 22.06
C ILE A 191 -13.47 -26.89 23.06
N GLU A 192 -14.07 -26.98 24.24
CA GLU A 192 -13.70 -27.94 25.29
C GLU A 192 -13.97 -29.39 24.86
N ALA A 193 -15.08 -29.64 24.16
CA ALA A 193 -15.36 -30.94 23.59
C ALA A 193 -14.37 -31.38 22.49
N ASN A 194 -13.60 -30.44 21.92
CA ASN A 194 -12.68 -30.68 20.81
C ASN A 194 -11.33 -29.99 21.02
N GLN A 195 -10.73 -30.15 22.21
CA GLN A 195 -9.47 -29.49 22.59
C GLN A 195 -8.34 -29.72 21.56
N GLU A 196 -8.33 -30.89 20.94
CA GLU A 196 -7.42 -31.30 19.87
C GLU A 196 -7.40 -30.33 18.68
N LEU A 197 -8.55 -29.78 18.30
CA LEU A 197 -8.68 -28.90 17.14
C LEU A 197 -8.17 -27.47 17.40
N LYS A 198 -7.91 -27.11 18.66
CA LYS A 198 -7.35 -25.82 19.11
C LYS A 198 -8.04 -24.59 18.48
N ILE A 199 -9.35 -24.66 18.25
CA ILE A 199 -10.11 -23.63 17.53
C ILE A 199 -10.16 -22.31 18.31
N GLY A 200 -10.12 -22.36 19.64
CA GLY A 200 -10.12 -21.20 20.53
C GLY A 200 -8.77 -20.50 20.75
N ARG A 201 -7.68 -20.94 20.10
CA ARG A 201 -6.36 -20.32 20.29
C ARG A 201 -6.34 -18.86 19.82
N THR A 202 -5.51 -18.05 20.48
CA THR A 202 -5.27 -16.64 20.11
C THR A 202 -4.25 -16.50 18.99
N ASN A 203 -4.44 -15.49 18.14
CA ASN A 203 -3.54 -15.20 17.02
C ASN A 203 -3.06 -13.73 17.01
N GLN A 204 -3.45 -12.94 18.01
CA GLN A 204 -3.19 -11.51 18.10
C GLN A 204 -1.70 -11.17 17.97
N THR A 205 -0.82 -11.89 18.68
CA THR A 205 0.60 -11.52 18.74
C THR A 205 1.23 -11.47 17.34
N ALA A 206 1.04 -12.53 16.55
CA ALA A 206 1.56 -12.61 15.19
C ALA A 206 0.84 -11.64 14.23
N LEU A 207 -0.49 -11.64 14.26
CA LEU A 207 -1.29 -10.87 13.30
C LEU A 207 -1.25 -9.36 13.55
N SER A 208 -1.05 -8.93 14.79
CA SER A 208 -0.99 -7.50 15.13
C SER A 208 0.16 -6.79 14.41
N THR A 209 1.36 -7.37 14.42
CA THR A 209 2.53 -6.81 13.73
C THR A 209 2.35 -6.89 12.22
N TYR A 210 1.86 -8.02 11.71
CA TYR A 210 1.56 -8.23 10.29
C TYR A 210 0.63 -7.14 9.72
N PHE A 211 -0.55 -6.95 10.32
CA PHE A 211 -1.53 -5.98 9.82
C PHE A 211 -1.11 -4.53 10.06
N ARG A 212 -0.42 -4.22 11.16
CA ARG A 212 0.09 -2.87 11.42
C ARG A 212 1.15 -2.46 10.40
N ASN A 213 2.09 -3.36 10.08
CA ASN A 213 3.09 -3.12 9.06
C ASN A 213 2.43 -2.91 7.69
N MET A 214 1.50 -3.79 7.29
CA MET A 214 0.76 -3.67 6.03
C MET A 214 0.00 -2.34 5.93
N TYR A 215 -0.77 -1.97 6.96
CA TYR A 215 -1.49 -0.69 7.00
C TYR A 215 -0.55 0.50 6.82
N ASN A 216 0.59 0.48 7.52
CA ASN A 216 1.55 1.59 7.48
C ASN A 216 2.29 1.67 6.14
N ALA A 217 2.55 0.54 5.47
CA ALA A 217 3.16 0.52 4.14
C ALA A 217 2.23 1.19 3.11
N ILE A 218 0.95 0.84 3.13
CA ILE A 218 -0.06 1.48 2.27
C ILE A 218 -0.19 2.97 2.62
N LYS A 219 -0.26 3.32 3.90
CA LYS A 219 -0.32 4.72 4.35
C LYS A 219 0.89 5.53 3.88
N LEU A 220 2.10 4.98 3.92
CA LEU A 220 3.32 5.65 3.46
C LEU A 220 3.20 6.07 2.00
N VAL A 221 2.79 5.14 1.13
CA VAL A 221 2.60 5.39 -0.31
C VAL A 221 1.44 6.34 -0.56
N ASP A 222 0.31 6.10 0.10
CA ASP A 222 -0.92 6.89 -0.09
C ASP A 222 -0.72 8.37 0.26
N SER A 223 -0.03 8.63 1.38
CA SER A 223 0.21 9.99 1.89
C SER A 223 1.36 10.74 1.21
N ALA A 224 2.19 10.07 0.41
CA ALA A 224 3.31 10.68 -0.30
C ALA A 224 2.81 11.70 -1.35
N LYS A 225 3.16 12.98 -1.19
CA LYS A 225 2.75 14.03 -2.14
C LYS A 225 3.65 14.07 -3.38
N GLU A 226 4.85 13.52 -3.24
CA GLU A 226 5.90 13.45 -4.24
C GLU A 226 5.60 12.40 -5.31
N LEU A 227 4.83 11.36 -4.98
CA LEU A 227 4.40 10.31 -5.90
C LEU A 227 3.13 10.71 -6.65
N SER A 228 3.12 10.45 -7.95
CA SER A 228 1.95 10.48 -8.82
C SER A 228 0.97 9.37 -8.48
N LYS A 229 -0.26 9.46 -9.00
CA LYS A 229 -1.28 8.43 -8.83
C LYS A 229 -0.80 7.07 -9.36
N THR A 230 -0.22 7.05 -10.56
CA THR A 230 0.31 5.85 -11.20
C THR A 230 1.45 5.22 -10.40
N GLU A 231 2.43 6.02 -9.94
CA GLU A 231 3.54 5.51 -9.09
C GLU A 231 2.99 4.85 -7.80
N LYS A 232 1.94 5.42 -7.19
CA LYS A 232 1.30 4.81 -6.01
C LYS A 232 0.62 3.49 -6.33
N GLU A 233 -0.16 3.45 -7.39
CA GLU A 233 -0.86 2.24 -7.84
C GLU A 233 0.11 1.12 -8.18
N GLU A 234 1.23 1.42 -8.85
CA GLU A 234 2.29 0.46 -9.17
C GLU A 234 2.94 -0.12 -7.91
N LEU A 235 3.29 0.72 -6.93
CA LEU A 235 3.88 0.26 -5.66
C LEU A 235 2.92 -0.65 -4.89
N ILE A 236 1.64 -0.27 -4.77
CA ILE A 236 0.65 -1.10 -4.08
C ILE A 236 0.36 -2.39 -4.85
N LYS A 237 0.37 -2.35 -6.19
CA LYS A 237 0.25 -3.55 -7.04
C LYS A 237 1.41 -4.52 -6.80
N ILE A 238 2.65 -4.03 -6.68
CA ILE A 238 3.80 -4.87 -6.32
C ILE A 238 3.59 -5.52 -4.95
N TYR A 239 3.11 -4.77 -3.97
CA TYR A 239 2.85 -5.34 -2.65
C TYR A 239 1.75 -6.40 -2.66
N ARG A 240 0.63 -6.12 -3.35
CA ARG A 240 -0.48 -7.05 -3.51
C ARG A 240 -0.03 -8.37 -4.13
N ALA A 241 0.86 -8.34 -5.14
CA ALA A 241 1.38 -9.52 -5.80
C ALA A 241 2.18 -10.46 -4.87
N GLN A 242 2.59 -10.00 -3.69
CA GLN A 242 3.30 -10.83 -2.71
C GLN A 242 2.37 -11.59 -1.78
N LEU A 243 1.07 -11.27 -1.74
CA LEU A 243 0.11 -11.90 -0.82
C LEU A 243 -0.34 -13.25 -1.37
N SER A 244 -0.21 -14.30 -0.55
CA SER A 244 -0.74 -15.62 -0.92
C SER A 244 -2.26 -15.68 -0.79
N ASN A 245 -2.92 -16.62 -1.48
CA ASN A 245 -4.36 -16.80 -1.36
C ASN A 245 -4.82 -16.99 0.11
N PRO A 246 -4.17 -17.83 0.95
CA PRO A 246 -4.51 -17.91 2.37
C PRO A 246 -4.36 -16.58 3.13
N GLU A 247 -3.37 -15.75 2.81
CA GLU A 247 -3.23 -14.40 3.39
C GLU A 247 -4.40 -13.50 2.97
N LEU A 248 -4.76 -13.49 1.69
CA LEU A 248 -5.90 -12.74 1.18
C LEU A 248 -7.22 -13.16 1.86
N TYR A 249 -7.38 -14.45 2.17
CA TYR A 249 -8.53 -14.94 2.94
C TYR A 249 -8.55 -14.35 4.35
N VAL A 250 -7.44 -14.44 5.11
CA VAL A 250 -7.37 -13.90 6.48
C VAL A 250 -7.56 -12.38 6.46
N LEU A 251 -6.95 -11.70 5.48
CA LEU A 251 -7.09 -10.26 5.28
C LEU A 251 -8.53 -9.86 4.94
N PHE A 252 -9.24 -10.61 4.09
CA PHE A 252 -10.64 -10.33 3.79
C PHE A 252 -11.48 -10.28 5.06
N PHE A 253 -11.44 -11.33 5.91
CA PHE A 253 -12.20 -11.35 7.16
C PHE A 253 -11.71 -10.34 8.19
N ASN A 254 -10.43 -9.96 8.17
CA ASN A 254 -9.94 -8.83 8.95
C ASN A 254 -10.60 -7.52 8.52
N LEU A 255 -10.65 -7.29 7.22
CA LEU A 255 -11.12 -6.05 6.62
C LEU A 255 -12.64 -5.89 6.71
N THR A 256 -13.39 -6.99 6.64
CA THR A 256 -14.86 -6.97 6.76
C THR A 256 -15.34 -6.93 8.22
N SER A 257 -14.53 -7.42 9.17
CA SER A 257 -14.80 -7.24 10.59
C SER A 257 -14.43 -5.84 11.07
N ARG A 258 -14.72 -5.52 12.34
CA ARG A 258 -14.43 -4.19 12.91
C ARG A 258 -12.95 -3.80 12.88
N PHE A 259 -12.03 -4.75 12.76
CA PHE A 259 -10.59 -4.47 12.67
C PHE A 259 -10.21 -3.73 11.38
N GLY A 260 -11.01 -3.88 10.33
CA GLY A 260 -10.84 -3.22 9.05
C GLY A 260 -11.35 -1.78 8.97
N LYS A 261 -12.09 -1.29 9.98
CA LYS A 261 -12.80 0.00 9.91
C LYS A 261 -11.91 1.16 9.43
N LYS A 262 -10.70 1.27 9.98
CA LYS A 262 -9.73 2.31 9.63
C LYS A 262 -9.28 2.24 8.16
N TRP A 263 -9.18 1.05 7.60
CA TRP A 263 -8.79 0.84 6.20
C TRP A 263 -9.92 1.26 5.26
N GLN A 264 -11.16 0.92 5.62
CA GLN A 264 -12.36 1.29 4.87
C GLN A 264 -12.59 2.80 4.89
N GLU A 265 -12.47 3.46 6.05
CA GLU A 265 -12.58 4.91 6.20
C GLU A 265 -11.56 5.68 5.34
N LYS A 266 -10.38 5.09 5.11
CA LYS A 266 -9.35 5.65 4.22
C LYS A 266 -9.52 5.26 2.76
N GLY A 267 -10.46 4.37 2.45
CA GLY A 267 -10.72 3.88 1.10
C GLY A 267 -9.56 3.09 0.51
N TYR A 268 -8.59 2.62 1.30
CA TYR A 268 -7.37 1.99 0.78
C TYR A 268 -7.67 0.73 -0.04
N ILE A 269 -8.66 -0.06 0.38
CA ILE A 269 -8.96 -1.34 -0.25
C ILE A 269 -9.50 -1.12 -1.67
N THR A 270 -10.51 -0.26 -1.80
CA THR A 270 -11.15 0.06 -3.08
C THR A 270 -10.27 0.94 -3.97
N LYS A 271 -9.48 1.85 -3.39
CA LYS A 271 -8.60 2.76 -4.15
C LYS A 271 -7.50 2.02 -4.91
N TYR A 272 -7.01 0.92 -4.35
CA TYR A 272 -5.87 0.18 -4.91
C TYR A 272 -6.23 -1.24 -5.35
N ASP A 273 -7.53 -1.56 -5.45
CA ASP A 273 -8.04 -2.91 -5.73
C ASP A 273 -7.30 -3.98 -4.91
N PHE A 274 -7.12 -3.75 -3.61
CA PHE A 274 -6.11 -4.46 -2.83
C PHE A 274 -6.39 -5.96 -2.69
N LEU A 275 -7.66 -6.37 -2.84
CA LEU A 275 -8.08 -7.78 -2.79
C LEU A 275 -8.37 -8.37 -4.18
N LYS A 276 -7.90 -7.73 -5.27
CA LYS A 276 -8.19 -8.14 -6.65
C LYS A 276 -7.85 -9.60 -6.98
N ASN A 277 -6.80 -10.13 -6.34
CA ASN A 277 -6.30 -11.49 -6.57
C ASN A 277 -7.02 -12.57 -5.74
N ILE A 278 -8.11 -12.25 -5.02
CA ILE A 278 -8.92 -13.28 -4.36
C ILE A 278 -9.54 -14.19 -5.44
N PRO A 279 -9.30 -15.51 -5.40
CA PRO A 279 -9.90 -16.43 -6.36
C PRO A 279 -11.42 -16.51 -6.21
N LYS A 280 -12.09 -16.85 -7.31
CA LYS A 280 -13.53 -17.13 -7.32
C LYS A 280 -13.87 -18.23 -6.30
N ASP A 281 -14.99 -18.07 -5.59
CA ASP A 281 -15.54 -19.02 -4.62
C ASP A 281 -14.59 -19.38 -3.46
N TYR A 282 -13.59 -18.54 -3.17
CA TYR A 282 -12.54 -18.84 -2.19
C TYR A 282 -12.90 -18.48 -0.73
N LEU A 283 -14.01 -17.76 -0.52
CA LEU A 283 -14.40 -17.14 0.76
C LEU A 283 -15.61 -17.83 1.42
N ASP A 284 -15.73 -19.16 1.31
CA ASP A 284 -16.72 -19.96 2.07
C ASP A 284 -18.17 -19.44 1.97
N GLY A 285 -18.57 -19.05 0.75
CA GLY A 285 -19.91 -18.56 0.42
C GLY A 285 -20.11 -17.05 0.56
N TYR A 286 -19.12 -16.29 1.02
CA TYR A 286 -19.15 -14.83 0.99
C TYR A 286 -18.71 -14.32 -0.38
N ASN A 287 -19.51 -13.45 -1.00
CA ASN A 287 -19.13 -12.77 -2.23
C ASN A 287 -18.34 -11.50 -1.88
N PRO A 288 -17.06 -11.37 -2.31
CA PRO A 288 -16.24 -10.24 -1.90
C PRO A 288 -16.75 -8.90 -2.46
N LYS A 289 -17.51 -8.91 -3.56
CA LYS A 289 -18.14 -7.71 -4.13
C LYS A 289 -19.20 -7.07 -3.26
N ASP A 290 -19.83 -7.84 -2.39
CA ASP A 290 -20.83 -7.33 -1.45
C ASP A 290 -20.17 -6.39 -0.42
N TYR A 291 -18.85 -6.47 -0.28
CA TYR A 291 -18.04 -5.70 0.67
C TYR A 291 -17.14 -4.66 -0.01
N PHE A 292 -16.52 -5.02 -1.13
CA PHE A 292 -15.57 -4.17 -1.84
C PHE A 292 -15.84 -4.20 -3.34
N ASN A 293 -16.30 -3.08 -3.90
CA ASN A 293 -16.73 -3.01 -5.29
C ASN A 293 -15.58 -2.58 -6.23
N PHE A 294 -14.93 -3.57 -6.86
CA PHE A 294 -14.00 -3.41 -7.99
C PHE A 294 -13.93 -4.72 -8.80
N THR A 295 -13.31 -4.67 -9.99
CA THR A 295 -13.16 -5.84 -10.85
C THR A 295 -12.09 -6.80 -10.31
N TYR A 296 -12.48 -8.03 -9.99
CA TYR A 296 -11.55 -9.07 -9.57
C TYR A 296 -10.88 -9.74 -10.77
N GLU A 297 -9.68 -10.29 -10.57
CA GLU A 297 -8.86 -10.87 -11.64
C GLU A 297 -9.56 -12.03 -12.39
N TYR A 298 -10.37 -12.83 -11.69
CA TYR A 298 -11.12 -13.94 -12.30
C TYR A 298 -12.26 -13.50 -13.24
N GLU A 299 -12.54 -12.20 -13.35
CA GLU A 299 -13.54 -11.62 -14.24
C GLU A 299 -12.93 -11.02 -15.51
N GLU A 300 -11.61 -10.90 -15.55
CA GLU A 300 -10.88 -10.35 -16.71
C GLU A 300 -10.56 -11.42 -17.76
N ILE A 301 -10.98 -12.67 -17.51
CA ILE A 301 -10.73 -13.87 -18.31
C ILE A 301 -11.96 -14.21 -19.16
#